data_AF-A0A9P9A9G1-F1
#
_entry.id   AF-A0A9P9A9G1-F1
#
_cell.length_a   1.000
_cell.length_b   1.000
_cell.length_c   1.000
_cell.angle_alpha   90.00
_cell.angle_beta   90.00
_cell.angle_gamma   90.00
#
_symmetry.space_group_name_H-M   'P 1'
#
loop_
_entity.id
_entity.type
_entity.pdbx_description
1 polymer ?
#
loop_
_entity_poly.entity_id
_entity_poly.type
_entity_poly.pdbx_seq_one_letter_code
_entity_poly.pdbx_strand_id
1 'polypeptide(L)'
;MSPLNSILHRWHRLLNLQRQSKAWYCDRLREELAELRAAKTPLERLSESSDVFFTLSRSRHDGFPTRSLPPLSSSRHALVYAYFLGKFTSRWTFYRVAARLSGSTAWRSVRECVNPAKDSKTAEVAARNNVDPIKFRRVCQRLRRWSPLFP
;
A
#
# COMPACT_ATOMS: atom_id res chain seq x y z
N MET A 1 21.14 -13.47 -2.51
CA MET A 1 19.81 -12.81 -2.61
C MET A 1 19.82 -11.89 -3.82
N SER A 2 18.78 -11.92 -4.68
CA SER A 2 18.66 -10.98 -5.81
C SER A 2 18.68 -9.52 -5.34
N PRO A 3 19.28 -8.57 -6.08
CA PRO A 3 19.27 -7.13 -5.77
C PRO A 3 17.86 -6.58 -5.47
N LEU A 4 16.85 -7.08 -6.20
CA LEU A 4 15.45 -6.72 -5.98
C LEU A 4 14.98 -7.08 -4.57
N ASN A 5 15.30 -8.27 -4.08
CA ASN A 5 14.88 -8.70 -2.75
C ASN A 5 15.49 -7.80 -1.67
N SER A 6 16.73 -7.34 -1.85
CA SER A 6 17.38 -6.40 -0.93
C SER A 6 16.69 -5.03 -0.93
N ILE A 7 16.34 -4.50 -2.11
CA ILE A 7 15.60 -3.24 -2.25
C ILE A 7 14.22 -3.35 -1.59
N LEU A 8 13.46 -4.40 -1.91
CA LEU A 8 12.13 -4.65 -1.33
C LEU A 8 12.19 -4.81 0.19
N HIS A 9 13.21 -5.50 0.71
CA HIS A 9 13.38 -5.64 2.15
C HIS A 9 13.66 -4.30 2.84
N ARG A 10 14.52 -3.44 2.26
CA ARG A 10 14.74 -2.08 2.78
C ARG A 10 13.47 -1.22 2.70
N TRP A 11 12.74 -1.31 1.60
CA TRP A 11 11.50 -0.56 1.38
C TRP A 11 10.40 -0.98 2.37
N HIS A 12 10.20 -2.27 2.61
CA HIS A 12 9.25 -2.73 3.64
C HIS A 12 9.66 -2.31 5.05
N ARG A 13 10.96 -2.28 5.38
CA ARG A 13 11.44 -1.72 6.65
C ARG A 13 11.19 -0.23 6.76
N LEU A 14 11.28 0.52 5.65
CA LEU A 14 10.96 1.95 5.63
C LEU A 14 9.48 2.20 5.91
N LEU A 15 8.59 1.45 5.24
CA LEU A 15 7.15 1.55 5.50
C LEU A 15 6.79 1.11 6.92
N ASN A 16 7.51 0.12 7.45
CA ASN A 16 7.40 -0.40 8.81
C ASN A 16 5.96 -0.77 9.21
N LEU A 17 5.19 -1.29 8.24
CA LEU A 17 3.79 -1.68 8.45
C LEU A 17 3.68 -2.71 9.57
N GLN A 18 2.53 -2.71 10.24
CA GLN A 18 2.23 -3.72 11.25
C GLN A 18 2.29 -5.12 10.63
N ARG A 19 3.00 -6.02 11.31
CA ARG A 19 3.10 -7.42 10.90
C ARG A 19 1.72 -8.09 10.98
N GLN A 20 1.39 -8.91 9.98
CA GLN A 20 0.14 -9.67 9.93
C GLN A 20 0.38 -11.17 10.08
N SER A 21 -0.68 -11.92 10.39
CA SER A 21 -0.63 -13.37 10.50
C SER A 21 -0.57 -14.06 9.13
N LYS A 22 -0.14 -15.32 9.10
CA LYS A 22 -0.16 -16.14 7.88
C LYS A 22 -1.58 -16.27 7.30
N ALA A 23 -2.59 -16.49 8.15
CA ALA A 23 -3.98 -16.61 7.73
C ALA A 23 -4.45 -15.34 7.02
N TRP A 24 -4.16 -14.17 7.61
CA TRP A 24 -4.48 -12.87 7.00
C TRP A 24 -3.85 -12.72 5.60
N TYR A 25 -2.59 -13.10 5.42
CA TYR A 25 -1.94 -13.03 4.10
C TYR A 25 -2.56 -13.99 3.09
N CYS A 26 -2.97 -15.19 3.51
CA CYS A 26 -3.66 -16.13 2.63
C CYS A 26 -5.02 -15.58 2.18
N ASP A 27 -5.81 -15.03 3.11
CA ASP A 27 -7.12 -14.46 2.82
C ASP A 27 -7.00 -13.24 1.92
N ARG A 28 -6.11 -12.29 2.26
CA ARG A 28 -5.86 -11.12 1.42
C ARG A 28 -5.40 -11.53 0.03
N LEU A 29 -4.48 -12.48 -0.11
CA LEU A 29 -4.03 -12.92 -1.43
C LEU A 29 -5.17 -13.53 -2.26
N ARG A 30 -6.14 -14.22 -1.65
CA ARG A 30 -7.31 -14.73 -2.38
C ARG A 30 -8.19 -13.58 -2.89
N GLU A 31 -8.41 -12.56 -2.08
CA GLU A 31 -9.14 -11.35 -2.46
C GLU A 31 -8.46 -10.64 -3.64
N GLU A 32 -7.17 -10.32 -3.52
CA GLU A 32 -6.41 -9.61 -4.56
C GLU A 32 -6.40 -10.38 -5.90
N LEU A 33 -6.32 -11.72 -5.84
CA LEU A 33 -6.40 -12.56 -7.04
C LEU A 33 -7.80 -12.58 -7.65
N ALA A 34 -8.85 -12.49 -6.84
CA ALA A 34 -10.22 -12.37 -7.33
C ALA A 34 -10.44 -11.01 -8.00
N GLU A 35 -9.97 -9.92 -7.38
CA GLU A 35 -10.00 -8.56 -7.93
C GLU A 35 -9.24 -8.50 -9.27
N LEU A 36 -8.04 -9.09 -9.34
CA LEU A 36 -7.24 -9.19 -10.57
C LEU A 36 -7.96 -9.96 -11.69
N ARG A 37 -8.70 -11.03 -11.38
CA ARG A 37 -9.49 -11.77 -12.38
C ARG A 37 -10.69 -10.98 -12.87
N ALA A 38 -11.28 -10.14 -12.02
CA ALA A 38 -12.40 -9.28 -12.37
C ALA A 38 -12.00 -8.02 -13.16
N ALA A 39 -10.71 -7.65 -13.14
CA ALA A 39 -10.18 -6.47 -13.83
C ALA A 39 -10.36 -6.55 -15.35
N LYS A 40 -11.03 -5.53 -15.92
CA LYS A 40 -11.43 -5.48 -17.32
C LYS A 40 -10.46 -4.68 -18.17
N THR A 41 -9.91 -3.60 -17.61
CA THR A 41 -9.02 -2.70 -18.34
C THR A 41 -7.54 -3.00 -18.07
N PRO A 42 -6.62 -2.61 -18.98
CA PRO A 42 -5.19 -2.75 -18.72
C PRO A 42 -4.71 -2.00 -17.47
N LEU A 43 -5.29 -0.82 -17.18
CA LEU A 43 -4.94 -0.03 -16.00
C LEU A 43 -5.43 -0.71 -14.72
N GLU A 44 -6.66 -1.22 -14.69
CA GLU A 44 -7.17 -2.03 -13.58
C GLU A 44 -6.27 -3.25 -13.37
N ARG A 45 -5.94 -4.00 -14.43
CA ARG A 45 -5.06 -5.17 -14.32
C ARG A 45 -3.68 -4.82 -13.77
N LEU A 46 -3.10 -3.67 -14.15
CA LEU A 46 -1.84 -3.19 -13.59
C LEU A 46 -1.97 -2.87 -12.10
N SER A 47 -3.05 -2.16 -11.73
CA SER A 47 -3.36 -1.84 -10.33
C SER A 47 -3.53 -3.10 -9.48
N GLU A 48 -4.37 -4.04 -9.90
CA GLU A 48 -4.62 -5.28 -9.14
C GLU A 48 -3.38 -6.18 -9.11
N SER A 49 -2.61 -6.26 -10.21
CA SER A 49 -1.33 -6.99 -10.22
C SER A 49 -0.35 -6.41 -9.20
N SER A 50 -0.34 -5.09 -9.03
CA SER A 50 0.52 -4.42 -8.05
C SER A 50 0.13 -4.75 -6.61
N ASP A 51 -1.16 -4.92 -6.32
CA ASP A 51 -1.65 -5.28 -4.98
C ASP A 51 -1.36 -6.76 -4.66
N VAL A 52 -1.46 -7.65 -5.65
CA VAL A 52 -0.96 -9.03 -5.55
C VAL A 52 0.54 -9.07 -5.25
N PHE A 53 1.35 -8.31 -6.02
CA PHE A 53 2.80 -8.27 -5.84
C PHE A 53 3.18 -7.71 -4.48
N PHE A 54 2.48 -6.67 -4.01
CA PHE A 54 2.67 -6.14 -2.66
C PHE A 54 2.40 -7.21 -1.60
N THR A 55 1.26 -7.90 -1.68
CA THR A 55 0.86 -8.92 -0.70
C THR A 55 1.88 -10.06 -0.64
N LEU A 56 2.35 -10.54 -1.80
CA LEU A 56 3.41 -11.55 -1.87
C LEU A 56 4.72 -11.02 -1.28
N SER A 57 5.15 -9.82 -1.68
CA SER A 57 6.36 -9.15 -1.20
C SER A 57 6.36 -9.00 0.32
N ARG A 58 5.22 -8.54 0.86
CA ARG A 58 5.03 -8.28 2.27
C ARG A 58 4.96 -9.57 3.09
N SER A 59 4.22 -10.58 2.62
CA SER A 59 4.14 -11.88 3.30
C SER A 59 5.53 -12.52 3.46
N ARG A 60 6.38 -12.41 2.44
CA ARG A 60 7.78 -12.84 2.51
C ARG A 60 8.60 -12.01 3.50
N HIS A 61 8.44 -10.68 3.50
CA HIS A 61 9.11 -9.80 4.45
C HIS A 61 8.75 -10.14 5.91
N ASP A 62 7.49 -10.47 6.18
CA ASP A 62 7.00 -10.82 7.51
C ASP A 62 7.31 -12.28 7.94
N GLY A 63 8.00 -13.05 7.08
CA GLY A 63 8.40 -14.44 7.35
C GLY A 63 7.33 -15.49 7.04
N PHE A 64 6.27 -15.13 6.31
CA PHE A 64 5.16 -16.01 5.93
C PHE A 64 5.00 -16.11 4.41
N PRO A 65 5.99 -16.61 3.65
CA PRO A 65 5.88 -16.67 2.20
C PRO A 65 4.69 -17.54 1.79
N THR A 66 3.68 -16.92 1.17
CA THR A 66 2.49 -17.63 0.68
C THR A 66 2.72 -18.24 -0.70
N ARG A 67 3.40 -17.51 -1.59
CA ARG A 67 3.86 -17.96 -2.92
C ARG A 67 5.18 -17.27 -3.31
N SER A 68 5.80 -17.74 -4.39
CA SER A 68 6.97 -17.07 -4.97
C SER A 68 6.57 -15.72 -5.59
N LEU A 69 7.42 -14.70 -5.38
CA LEU A 69 7.30 -13.46 -6.14
C LEU A 69 7.75 -13.67 -7.58
N PRO A 70 7.02 -13.14 -8.56
CA PRO A 70 7.45 -13.17 -9.95
C PRO A 70 8.82 -12.47 -10.14
N PRO A 71 9.76 -13.08 -10.88
CA PRO A 71 11.06 -12.48 -11.12
C PRO A 71 10.95 -11.26 -12.05
N LEU A 72 11.92 -10.35 -11.97
CA LEU A 72 12.10 -9.22 -12.90
C LEU A 72 12.58 -9.64 -14.30
N SER A 73 12.20 -10.83 -14.77
CA SER A 73 12.66 -11.36 -16.06
C SER A 73 11.93 -10.77 -17.26
N SER A 74 10.81 -10.05 -17.06
CA SER A 74 10.03 -9.44 -18.13
C SER A 74 9.78 -7.96 -17.88
N SER A 75 9.68 -7.17 -18.96
CA SER A 75 9.31 -5.75 -18.91
C SER A 75 7.95 -5.53 -18.23
N ARG A 76 7.00 -6.44 -18.43
CA ARG A 76 5.70 -6.42 -17.74
C ARG A 76 5.86 -6.50 -16.22
N HIS A 77 6.67 -7.43 -15.70
CA HIS A 77 6.89 -7.51 -14.26
C HIS A 77 7.61 -6.27 -13.73
N ALA A 78 8.58 -5.73 -14.48
CA ALA A 78 9.24 -4.49 -14.11
C ALA A 78 8.26 -3.32 -13.97
N LEU A 79 7.31 -3.18 -14.90
CA LEU A 79 6.24 -2.18 -14.82
C LEU A 79 5.34 -2.39 -13.59
N VAL A 80 4.96 -3.64 -13.29
CA VAL A 80 4.17 -3.95 -12.08
C VAL A 80 4.94 -3.57 -10.82
N TYR A 81 6.24 -3.90 -10.71
CA TYR A 81 7.07 -3.52 -9.56
C TYR A 81 7.22 -2.00 -9.42
N ALA A 82 7.43 -1.28 -10.52
CA ALA A 82 7.53 0.17 -10.51
C ALA A 82 6.20 0.81 -10.04
N TYR A 83 5.08 0.37 -10.61
CA TYR A 83 3.75 0.85 -10.23
C TYR A 83 3.43 0.53 -8.77
N PHE A 84 3.72 -0.70 -8.33
CA PHE A 84 3.63 -1.16 -6.94
C PHE A 84 4.39 -0.25 -5.96
N LEU A 85 5.69 -0.03 -6.20
CA LEU A 85 6.51 0.80 -5.31
C LEU A 85 5.98 2.24 -5.26
N GLY A 86 5.62 2.80 -6.41
CA GLY A 86 5.05 4.15 -6.51
C GLY A 86 3.72 4.27 -5.77
N LYS A 87 2.77 3.39 -6.07
CA LYS A 87 1.41 3.35 -5.49
C LYS A 87 1.46 3.31 -3.96
N PHE A 88 2.15 2.33 -3.39
CA PHE A 88 2.17 2.16 -1.93
C PHE A 88 2.99 3.24 -1.22
N THR A 89 4.11 3.70 -1.81
CA THR A 89 4.87 4.84 -1.25
C THR A 89 4.07 6.13 -1.30
N SER A 90 3.27 6.33 -2.35
CA SER A 90 2.37 7.49 -2.47
C SER A 90 1.29 7.46 -1.39
N ARG A 91 0.60 6.33 -1.20
CA ARG A 91 -0.39 6.16 -0.12
C ARG A 91 0.22 6.39 1.27
N TRP A 92 1.41 5.87 1.51
CA TRP A 92 2.15 6.11 2.77
C TRP A 92 2.47 7.60 2.98
N THR A 93 3.01 8.24 1.96
CA THR A 93 3.34 9.67 2.00
C THR A 93 2.08 10.51 2.20
N PHE A 94 0.98 10.16 1.53
CA PHE A 94 -0.31 10.83 1.65
C PHE A 94 -0.75 10.92 3.11
N TYR A 95 -0.75 9.81 3.85
CA TYR A 95 -1.20 9.84 5.25
C TYR A 95 -0.24 10.55 6.20
N ARG A 96 1.07 10.47 5.94
CA ARG A 96 2.06 11.24 6.72
C ARG A 96 1.88 12.75 6.52
N VAL A 97 1.66 13.18 5.29
CA VAL A 97 1.37 14.58 4.95
C VAL A 97 0.02 14.99 5.55
N ALA A 98 -1.01 14.16 5.41
CA ALA A 98 -2.33 14.45 5.98
C ALA A 98 -2.26 14.61 7.51
N ALA A 99 -1.55 13.73 8.21
CA ALA A 99 -1.38 13.81 9.66
C ALA A 99 -0.62 15.07 10.07
N ARG A 100 0.46 15.40 9.36
CA ARG A 100 1.25 16.63 9.59
C ARG A 100 0.39 17.88 9.42
N LEU A 101 -0.35 17.97 8.32
CA LEU A 101 -1.23 19.12 8.02
C LEU A 101 -2.46 19.20 8.93
N SER A 102 -2.81 18.10 9.60
CA SER A 102 -3.88 18.05 10.61
C SER A 102 -3.39 18.45 12.01
N GLY A 103 -2.09 18.73 12.17
CA GLY A 103 -1.48 19.15 13.43
C GLY A 103 -0.98 17.99 14.31
N SER A 104 -0.92 16.75 13.80
CA SER A 104 -0.37 15.63 14.57
C SER A 104 1.14 15.80 14.74
N THR A 105 1.61 15.76 15.99
CA THR A 105 3.05 15.72 16.32
C THR A 105 3.68 14.36 15.99
N ALA A 106 2.88 13.29 15.98
CA ALA A 106 3.28 11.92 15.69
C ALA A 106 3.18 11.54 14.20
N TRP A 107 3.08 12.51 13.28
CA TRP A 107 2.91 12.26 11.84
C TRP A 107 3.99 11.37 11.20
N ARG A 108 5.20 11.33 11.78
CA ARG A 108 6.29 10.44 11.32
C ARG A 108 6.06 8.98 11.67
N SER A 109 5.22 8.71 12.67
CA SER A 109 4.86 7.37 13.13
C SER A 109 3.72 6.76 12.33
N VAL A 110 3.10 7.49 11.41
CA VAL A 110 2.02 6.98 10.55
C VAL A 110 2.57 6.01 9.51
N ARG A 111 1.97 4.82 9.45
CA ARG A 111 2.45 3.68 8.64
C ARG A 111 1.36 3.09 7.76
N GLU A 112 0.42 3.91 7.33
CA GLU A 112 -0.77 3.44 6.62
C GLU A 112 -0.53 3.47 5.12
N CYS A 113 -0.96 2.42 4.41
CA CYS A 113 -0.90 2.34 2.95
C CYS A 113 -2.24 1.97 2.32
N VAL A 114 -3.33 2.10 3.08
CA VAL A 114 -4.67 1.78 2.59
C VAL A 114 -5.14 2.83 1.58
N ASN A 115 -5.88 2.42 0.54
CA ASN A 115 -6.41 3.34 -0.46
C ASN A 115 -7.15 4.52 0.21
N PRO A 116 -6.68 5.77 0.04
CA PRO A 116 -7.27 6.92 0.70
C PRO A 116 -8.59 7.36 0.09
N ALA A 117 -9.03 6.84 -1.07
CA ALA A 117 -10.19 7.33 -1.82
C ALA A 117 -11.51 7.31 -1.03
N LYS A 118 -11.67 6.40 -0.07
CA LYS A 118 -12.89 6.27 0.74
C LYS A 118 -12.73 6.95 2.10
N ASP A 119 -13.73 7.76 2.49
CA ASP A 119 -13.72 8.46 3.78
C ASP A 119 -13.70 7.50 4.98
N SER A 120 -14.37 6.35 4.88
CA SER A 120 -14.33 5.31 5.91
C SER A 120 -12.91 4.84 6.23
N LYS A 121 -12.10 4.60 5.19
CA LYS A 121 -10.68 4.21 5.35
C LYS A 121 -9.86 5.32 6.02
N THR A 122 -10.10 6.58 5.65
CA THR A 122 -9.39 7.70 6.30
C THR A 122 -9.80 7.90 7.75
N ALA A 123 -11.05 7.58 8.11
CA ALA A 123 -11.52 7.62 9.50
C ALA A 123 -10.86 6.51 10.35
N GLU A 124 -10.76 5.29 9.83
CA GLU A 124 -10.01 4.20 10.49
C GLU A 124 -8.54 4.59 10.72
N VAL A 125 -7.90 5.19 9.72
CA VAL A 125 -6.51 5.67 9.83
C VAL A 125 -6.38 6.74 10.92
N ALA A 126 -7.30 7.72 10.96
CA ALA A 126 -7.30 8.75 12.00
C ALA A 126 -7.40 8.13 13.40
N ALA A 127 -8.32 7.16 13.58
CA ALA A 127 -8.51 6.45 14.83
C ALA A 127 -7.26 5.68 15.27
N ARG A 128 -6.65 4.90 14.37
CA ARG A 128 -5.43 4.11 14.67
C ARG A 128 -4.22 4.98 15.03
N ASN A 129 -4.15 6.20 14.48
CA ASN A 129 -3.01 7.09 14.65
C ASN A 129 -3.26 8.22 15.64
N ASN A 130 -4.39 8.18 16.37
CA ASN A 130 -4.82 9.20 17.33
C ASN A 130 -4.74 10.63 16.77
N VAL A 131 -5.25 10.82 15.55
CA VAL A 131 -5.33 12.12 14.88
C VAL A 131 -6.77 12.63 14.93
N ASP A 132 -6.96 13.94 15.12
CA ASP A 132 -8.29 14.59 15.05
C ASP A 132 -9.03 14.16 13.77
N PRO A 133 -10.14 13.40 13.88
CA PRO A 133 -10.79 12.80 12.73
C PRO A 133 -11.45 13.83 11.82
N ILE A 134 -11.90 14.97 12.35
CA ILE A 134 -12.57 16.02 11.58
C ILE A 134 -11.55 16.78 10.75
N LYS A 135 -10.45 17.23 11.38
CA LYS A 135 -9.36 17.93 10.68
C LYS A 135 -8.70 17.01 9.65
N PHE A 136 -8.41 15.77 10.04
CA PHE A 136 -7.79 14.79 9.17
C PHE A 136 -8.61 14.47 7.94
N ARG A 137 -9.93 14.27 8.10
CA ARG A 137 -10.84 14.06 6.97
C ARG A 137 -10.83 15.25 6.00
N ARG A 138 -10.93 16.49 6.50
CA ARG A 138 -10.91 17.70 5.66
C ARG A 138 -9.60 17.80 4.87
N VAL A 139 -8.47 17.52 5.51
CA VAL A 139 -7.15 17.52 4.86
C VAL A 139 -7.08 16.42 3.80
N CYS A 140 -7.48 15.19 4.12
CA CYS A 140 -7.51 14.08 3.16
C CYS A 140 -8.36 14.42 1.93
N GLN A 141 -9.56 14.98 2.12
CA GLN A 141 -10.44 15.40 1.02
C GLN A 141 -9.80 16.47 0.13
N ARG A 142 -9.04 17.41 0.70
CA ARG A 142 -8.30 18.42 -0.07
C ARG A 142 -7.14 17.80 -0.84
N LEU A 143 -6.34 16.95 -0.19
CA LEU A 143 -5.18 16.30 -0.82
C LEU A 143 -5.58 15.38 -1.98
N ARG A 144 -6.72 14.67 -1.86
CA ARG A 144 -7.24 13.81 -2.95
C ARG A 144 -7.49 14.56 -4.25
N ARG A 145 -7.88 15.84 -4.21
CA ARG A 145 -8.08 16.65 -5.43
C ARG A 145 -6.81 16.80 -6.25
N TRP A 146 -5.66 16.71 -5.59
CA TRP A 146 -4.33 16.83 -6.18
C TRP A 146 -3.63 15.49 -6.36
N SER A 147 -4.29 14.37 -6.02
CA SER A 147 -3.74 13.03 -6.15
C SER A 147 -4.58 12.19 -7.12
N PRO A 148 -4.43 12.39 -8.44
CA PRO A 148 -5.18 11.62 -9.43
C PRO A 148 -4.50 10.29 -9.82
N LEU A 149 -3.30 9.98 -9.32
CA LEU A 149 -2.42 9.03 -10.02
C LEU A 149 -2.33 7.62 -9.44
N PHE A 150 -2.77 7.38 -8.20
CA PHE A 150 -2.63 6.07 -7.57
C PHE A 150 -3.87 5.76 -6.72
N PRO A 151 -4.96 5.24 -7.33
CA PRO A 151 -6.04 4.63 -6.57
C PRO A 151 -5.50 3.57 -5.62
#